data_AF-A0A3N5NPN5-F1
#
_entry.id   AF-A0A3N5NPN5-F1
#
_cell.length_a   1.000
_cell.length_b   1.000
_cell.length_c   1.000
_cell.angle_alpha   90.00
_cell.angle_beta   90.00
_cell.angle_gamma   90.00
#
_symmetry.space_group_name_H-M   'P 1'
#
loop_
_entity.id
_entity.type
_entity.pdbx_description
1 polymer ?
#
loop_
_entity_poly.entity_id
_entity_poly.type
_entity_poly.pdbx_seq_one_letter_code
_entity_poly.pdbx_strand_id
1 'polypeptide(L)'
;MNKIFISFIEEMVLNPAYQDYIGGRIEVSRQGDAYPFQEIRFFTKDVKGFHAFRDAWDMLNITKKDLDYLRKVVREAYYEPFSP
;
A
#
# COMPACT_ATOMS: atom_id res chain seq x y z
N MET A 1 23.00 -5.39 5.07
CA MET A 1 21.56 -5.40 5.45
C MET A 1 20.74 -5.47 4.19
N ASN A 2 19.89 -6.48 4.03
CA ASN A 2 18.95 -6.56 2.90
C ASN A 2 17.91 -5.45 3.07
N LYS A 3 18.12 -4.34 2.38
CA LYS A 3 17.19 -3.20 2.39
C LYS A 3 15.93 -3.60 1.60
N ILE A 4 14.78 -3.42 2.24
CA ILE A 4 13.47 -3.61 1.62
C ILE A 4 13.11 -2.29 0.98
N PHE A 5 12.80 -2.30 -0.30
CA PHE A 5 12.28 -1.14 -1.02
C PHE A 5 10.77 -1.25 -1.13
N ILE A 6 10.06 -0.15 -0.95
CA ILE A 6 8.62 -0.09 -1.15
C ILE A 6 8.22 0.97 -2.16
N SER A 7 7.17 0.70 -2.92
CA SER A 7 6.52 1.65 -3.82
C SER A 7 5.01 1.46 -3.78
N PHE A 8 4.26 2.56 -3.80
CA PHE A 8 2.81 2.56 -3.80
C PHE A 8 2.28 2.70 -5.23
N ILE A 9 1.40 1.80 -5.63
CA ILE A 9 0.77 1.78 -6.94
C ILE A 9 -0.74 1.90 -6.75
N GLU A 10 -1.31 2.99 -7.23
CA GLU A 10 -2.76 3.19 -7.27
C GLU A 10 -3.36 2.55 -8.52
N GLU A 11 -4.50 1.89 -8.34
CA GLU A 11 -5.27 1.18 -9.36
C GLU A 11 -6.64 1.84 -9.51
N MET A 12 -7.17 1.85 -10.74
CA MET A 12 -8.47 2.44 -11.01
C MET A 12 -9.60 1.59 -10.39
N VAL A 13 -10.48 2.23 -9.61
CA VAL A 13 -11.68 1.61 -9.05
C VAL A 13 -12.85 1.86 -9.99
N LEU A 14 -13.32 0.82 -10.69
CA LEU A 14 -14.36 0.94 -11.73
C LEU A 14 -15.78 0.66 -11.24
N ASN A 15 -15.95 0.09 -10.05
CA ASN A 15 -17.28 -0.22 -9.53
C ASN A 15 -17.95 1.06 -8.99
N PRO A 16 -19.12 1.46 -9.52
CA PRO A 16 -19.81 2.69 -9.10
C PRO A 16 -20.17 2.76 -7.62
N ALA A 17 -20.33 1.61 -6.95
CA ALA A 17 -20.58 1.56 -5.50
C ALA A 17 -19.42 2.14 -4.67
N TYR A 18 -18.25 2.30 -5.29
CA TYR A 18 -17.01 2.73 -4.65
C TYR A 18 -16.41 3.97 -5.35
N GLN A 19 -17.24 4.86 -5.88
CA GLN A 19 -16.82 6.05 -6.64
C GLN A 19 -15.83 6.97 -5.88
N ASP A 20 -15.87 6.97 -4.54
CA ASP A 20 -15.02 7.80 -3.69
C ASP A 20 -13.88 7.00 -3.03
N TYR A 21 -13.72 5.73 -3.42
CA TYR A 21 -12.65 4.88 -2.92
C TYR A 21 -11.43 4.98 -3.82
N ILE A 22 -10.28 4.79 -3.20
CA ILE A 22 -9.03 4.45 -3.88
C ILE A 22 -8.65 3.01 -3.57
N GLY A 23 -7.97 2.38 -4.52
CA GLY A 23 -7.46 1.03 -4.37
C GLY A 23 -6.08 0.91 -4.97
N GLY A 24 -5.37 -0.16 -4.61
CA GLY A 24 -4.07 -0.45 -5.19
C GLY A 24 -3.24 -1.40 -4.35
N ARG A 25 -1.93 -1.29 -4.51
CA ARG A 25 -0.96 -2.15 -3.83
C ARG A 25 0.28 -1.38 -3.41
N ILE A 26 0.90 -1.83 -2.33
CA ILE A 26 2.28 -1.51 -1.97
C ILE A 26 3.13 -2.67 -2.47
N GLU A 27 4.02 -2.40 -3.41
CA GLU A 27 5.01 -3.34 -3.91
C GLU A 27 6.18 -3.39 -2.94
N VAL A 28 6.59 -4.61 -2.57
CA VAL A 28 7.67 -4.86 -1.62
C VAL A 28 8.76 -5.65 -2.35
N SER A 29 9.90 -5.00 -2.55
CA SER A 29 11.04 -5.52 -3.31
C SER A 29 12.28 -5.60 -2.44
N ARG A 30 13.25 -6.45 -2.80
CA ARG A 30 14.61 -6.25 -2.28
C ARG A 30 15.26 -5.16 -3.11
N GLN A 31 16.13 -4.38 -2.51
CA GLN A 31 16.82 -3.31 -3.23
C GLN A 31 17.58 -3.88 -4.44
N GLY A 32 17.24 -3.39 -5.64
CA GLY A 32 17.85 -3.82 -6.91
C GLY A 32 17.12 -4.96 -7.63
N ASP A 33 16.10 -5.57 -7.02
CA ASP A 33 15.25 -6.54 -7.70
C ASP A 33 14.33 -5.83 -8.71
N ALA A 34 14.17 -6.42 -9.89
CA ALA A 34 13.29 -5.90 -10.93
C ALA A 34 11.79 -6.10 -10.62
N TYR A 35 11.47 -7.01 -9.70
CA TYR A 35 10.09 -7.39 -9.38
C TYR A 35 9.87 -7.45 -7.87
N PRO A 36 8.68 -7.06 -7.39
CA PRO A 36 8.32 -7.24 -5.99
C PRO A 36 8.17 -8.73 -5.65
N PHE A 37 8.62 -9.11 -4.46
CA PHE A 37 8.40 -10.45 -3.91
C PHE A 37 7.11 -10.54 -3.10
N GLN A 38 6.48 -9.40 -2.81
CA GLN A 38 5.23 -9.30 -2.08
C GLN A 38 4.45 -8.04 -2.48
N GLU A 39 3.13 -8.14 -2.41
CA GLU A 39 2.22 -7.01 -2.52
C GLU A 39 1.35 -6.89 -1.26
N ILE A 40 1.08 -5.67 -0.82
CA ILE A 40 0.12 -5.37 0.25
C ILE A 40 -1.02 -4.56 -0.36
N ARG A 41 -2.23 -5.12 -0.36
CA ARG A 41 -3.40 -4.48 -0.97
C ARG A 41 -4.01 -3.45 -0.02
N PHE A 42 -4.45 -2.33 -0.57
CA PHE A 42 -5.24 -1.31 0.13
C PHE A 42 -6.49 -1.00 -0.67
N PHE A 43 -7.55 -0.63 0.03
CA PHE A 43 -8.82 -0.21 -0.52
C PHE A 43 -9.56 0.60 0.54
N THR A 44 -9.74 1.91 0.30
CA THR A 44 -10.27 2.83 1.32
C THR A 44 -10.94 4.05 0.72
N LYS A 45 -11.93 4.58 1.44
CA LYS A 45 -12.55 5.89 1.19
C LYS A 45 -11.83 7.05 1.88
N ASP A 46 -10.91 6.78 2.79
CA ASP A 46 -10.08 7.82 3.42
C ASP A 46 -8.92 8.22 2.50
N VAL A 47 -9.27 8.81 1.35
CA VAL A 47 -8.30 9.19 0.31
C VAL A 47 -7.26 10.18 0.84
N LYS A 48 -7.70 11.18 1.61
CA LYS A 48 -6.81 12.23 2.13
C LYS A 48 -5.85 11.67 3.19
N GLY A 49 -6.35 10.87 4.13
CA GLY A 49 -5.51 10.23 5.14
C GLY A 49 -4.53 9.25 4.51
N PHE A 50 -4.98 8.47 3.53
CA PHE A 50 -4.13 7.55 2.80
C PHE A 50 -3.04 8.27 2.00
N HIS A 51 -3.34 9.34 1.27
CA HIS A 51 -2.30 10.10 0.54
C HIS A 51 -1.23 10.67 1.47
N ALA A 52 -1.63 11.24 2.62
CA ALA A 52 -0.67 11.72 3.61
C ALA A 52 0.21 10.58 4.18
N PHE A 53 -0.38 9.41 4.39
CA PHE A 53 0.37 8.21 4.76
C PHE A 53 1.32 7.77 3.65
N ARG A 54 0.84 7.59 2.41
CA ARG A 54 1.62 7.23 1.23
C ARG A 54 2.81 8.18 1.06
N ASP A 55 2.60 9.48 1.08
CA ASP A 55 3.64 10.49 0.85
C ASP A 55 4.78 10.43 1.89
N ALA A 56 4.52 9.90 3.10
CA ALA A 56 5.53 9.70 4.13
C ALA A 56 6.36 8.41 3.95
N TRP A 57 5.90 7.47 3.12
CA TRP A 57 6.45 6.12 3.01
C TRP A 57 6.91 5.74 1.60
N ASP A 58 6.34 6.34 0.57
CA ASP A 58 6.54 5.93 -0.82
C ASP A 58 7.99 6.10 -1.28
N MET A 59 8.45 5.18 -2.13
CA MET A 59 9.79 5.13 -2.71
C MET A 59 10.93 5.09 -1.67
N LEU A 60 10.68 4.53 -0.48
CA LEU A 60 11.66 4.44 0.60
C LEU A 60 12.29 3.04 0.73
N ASN A 61 13.52 3.02 1.24
CA ASN A 61 14.12 1.81 1.79
C ASN A 61 13.78 1.73 3.28
N ILE A 62 13.19 0.61 3.70
CA ILE A 62 12.66 0.42 5.04
C ILE A 62 13.25 -0.82 5.72
N THR A 63 13.06 -0.91 7.04
CA THR A 63 13.41 -2.11 7.81
C THR A 63 12.28 -3.14 7.79
N LYS A 64 12.57 -4.36 8.25
CA LYS A 64 11.52 -5.37 8.48
C LYS A 64 10.47 -4.90 9.49
N LYS A 65 10.88 -4.17 10.53
CA LYS A 65 9.97 -3.64 11.55
C LYS A 65 8.99 -2.63 10.94
N ASP A 66 9.49 -1.77 10.06
CA ASP A 66 8.66 -0.81 9.34
C ASP A 66 7.69 -1.51 8.37
N LEU A 67 8.14 -2.57 7.70
CA LEU A 67 7.26 -3.38 6.85
C LEU A 67 6.14 -4.04 7.67
N ASP A 68 6.46 -4.58 8.85
CA ASP A 68 5.45 -5.15 9.75
C ASP A 68 4.46 -4.09 10.27
N TYR A 69 4.95 -2.86 10.51
CA TYR A 69 4.09 -1.72 10.85
C TYR A 69 3.18 -1.32 9.68
N LEU A 70 3.71 -1.17 8.47
CA LEU A 70 2.94 -0.85 7.26
C LEU A 70 1.82 -1.87 7.05
N ARG A 71 2.11 -3.17 7.13
CA ARG A 71 1.11 -4.24 7.02
C ARG A 71 -0.02 -4.06 8.03
N LYS A 72 0.34 -3.75 9.28
CA LYS A 72 -0.63 -3.55 10.35
C LYS A 72 -1.53 -2.34 10.04
N VAL A 73 -0.94 -1.19 9.74
CA VAL A 73 -1.68 0.05 9.48
C VAL A 73 -2.59 -0.12 8.26
N VAL A 74 -2.07 -0.64 7.15
CA VAL A 74 -2.88 -0.83 5.94
C VAL A 74 -4.06 -1.74 6.21
N ARG A 75 -3.83 -2.87 6.90
CA ARG A 75 -4.92 -3.81 7.25
C ARG A 75 -5.98 -3.18 8.16
N GLU A 76 -5.57 -2.36 9.11
CA GLU A 76 -6.47 -1.83 10.15
C GLU A 76 -7.16 -0.53 9.75
N ALA A 77 -6.54 0.31 8.91
CA ALA A 77 -7.02 1.64 8.57
C ALA A 77 -7.37 1.83 7.09
N TYR A 78 -6.76 1.06 6.18
CA TYR A 78 -6.82 1.31 4.73
C TYR A 78 -7.20 0.09 3.90
N TYR A 79 -7.75 -0.96 4.52
CA TYR A 79 -8.21 -2.15 3.84
C TYR A 79 -9.63 -2.49 4.26
N GLU A 80 -10.58 -2.15 3.40
CA GLU A 80 -11.95 -2.64 3.48
C GLU A 80 -12.07 -3.88 2.59
N PRO A 81 -12.36 -5.08 3.15
CA PRO A 81 -12.58 -6.26 2.32
C PRO A 81 -13.80 -6.02 1.44
N PHE A 82 -13.64 -6.25 0.14
CA PHE A 82 -14.74 -6.17 -0.83
C PHE A 82 -15.89 -7.07 -0.36
N SER A 83 -17.05 -6.47 -0.07
CA SER A 83 -18.32 -7.21 -0.05
C SER A 83 -18.92 -7.08 -1.45
N PRO A 84 -19.03 -8.18 -2.21
CA PRO A 84 -19.66 -8.20 -3.53
C PRO A 84 -21.16 -7.89 -3.45
#